data_AF-A0A3A6QFE9-F1
#
_entry.id   AF-A0A3A6QFE9-F1
#
_cell.length_a   1.000
_cell.length_b   1.000
_cell.length_c   1.000
_cell.angle_alpha   90.00
_cell.angle_beta   90.00
_cell.angle_gamma   90.00
#
_symmetry.space_group_name_H-M   'P 1'
#
loop_
_entity.id
_entity.type
_entity.pdbx_description
1 polymer ?
#
loop_
_entity_poly.entity_id
_entity_poly.type
_entity_poly.pdbx_seq_one_letter_code
_entity_poly.pdbx_strand_id
1 'polypeptide(L)'
;QEGESITIDMSQRPSESVTLGLDGMGGYFEENHAQHPTSVLITVTYDDGTTHQQQVTKPDGDDSLFKEVTLTAPDGSTITHVEVSTIGDGNWELRYLETQTPDDSFDYRAVDSDDNVSEEQTVTLVEADNQAPDALNDPVGFSVALGSLNDENNFEWQDSGAGISASYQNSNRDITESGGDRGVSGDENGGPGAQIQFNRETGESEQFKIELDKPVTNFSFEVARLFKDEGGTDNHEQGKWVAYLDGNAVASGMFVANDGKHSGTYHFDENDLN
;
A
#
# COMPACT_ATOMS: atom_id res chain seq x y z
N GLN A 1 -32.83 17.93 18.82
CA GLN A 1 -32.95 17.68 20.27
C GLN A 1 -32.26 18.85 20.93
N GLU A 2 -32.97 19.67 21.70
CA GLU A 2 -32.36 20.80 22.42
C GLU A 2 -31.75 20.27 23.72
N GLY A 3 -30.49 20.61 24.03
CA GLY A 3 -29.85 20.27 25.30
C GLY A 3 -29.14 18.91 25.37
N GLU A 4 -28.68 18.35 24.25
CA GLU A 4 -27.75 17.21 24.29
C GLU A 4 -26.34 17.68 24.64
N SER A 5 -25.70 16.98 25.58
CA SER A 5 -24.30 17.18 25.91
C SER A 5 -23.54 15.86 25.97
N ILE A 6 -22.27 15.91 25.58
CA ILE A 6 -21.29 14.86 25.77
C ILE A 6 -20.33 15.36 26.86
N THR A 7 -20.12 14.52 27.85
CA THR A 7 -19.25 14.82 28.98
C THR A 7 -18.11 13.80 29.05
N ILE A 8 -16.89 14.28 29.15
CA ILE A 8 -15.67 13.47 29.16
C ILE A 8 -14.87 13.82 30.42
N ASP A 9 -14.74 12.83 31.30
CA ASP A 9 -13.97 12.94 32.55
C ASP A 9 -12.53 12.52 32.30
N MET A 10 -11.61 13.46 32.49
CA MET A 10 -10.18 13.30 32.32
C MET A 10 -9.44 13.44 33.67
N SER A 11 -10.14 13.42 34.80
CA SER A 11 -9.54 13.62 36.13
C SER A 11 -8.45 12.60 36.49
N GLN A 12 -8.48 11.40 35.88
CA GLN A 12 -7.46 10.37 36.06
C GLN A 12 -6.25 10.55 35.13
N ARG A 13 -6.42 11.25 34.01
CA ARG A 13 -5.36 11.56 33.03
C ARG A 13 -5.57 12.98 32.49
N PRO A 14 -5.30 14.03 33.30
CA PRO A 14 -5.47 15.41 32.87
C PRO A 14 -4.50 15.74 31.74
N SER A 15 -4.90 16.65 30.85
CA SER A 15 -4.12 16.96 29.63
C SER A 15 -3.79 18.44 29.54
N GLU A 16 -2.65 18.79 28.95
CA GLU A 16 -2.30 20.20 28.69
C GLU A 16 -3.08 20.75 27.49
N SER A 17 -3.49 19.89 26.55
CA SER A 17 -4.34 20.27 25.44
C SER A 17 -5.34 19.19 25.05
N VAL A 18 -6.45 19.60 24.45
CA VAL A 18 -7.48 18.72 23.89
C VAL A 18 -7.82 19.21 22.49
N THR A 19 -7.87 18.30 21.52
CA THR A 19 -8.36 18.55 20.16
C THR A 19 -9.63 17.75 19.91
N LEU A 20 -10.66 18.43 19.40
CA LEU A 20 -11.98 17.87 19.11
C LEU A 20 -12.27 17.94 17.62
N GLY A 21 -12.66 16.81 17.02
CA GLY A 21 -13.20 16.74 15.67
C GLY A 21 -14.73 16.81 15.70
N LEU A 22 -15.32 17.93 15.30
CA LEU A 22 -16.76 18.15 15.23
C LEU A 22 -17.24 17.99 13.78
N ASP A 23 -18.29 17.23 13.55
CA ASP A 23 -18.87 17.00 12.21
C ASP A 23 -20.40 17.18 12.22
N GLY A 24 -21.03 17.08 11.06
CA GLY A 24 -22.49 17.11 10.91
C GLY A 24 -23.10 18.49 11.18
N MET A 25 -22.29 19.55 11.27
CA MET A 25 -22.74 20.91 11.50
C MET A 25 -23.50 21.44 10.27
N GLY A 26 -24.82 21.27 10.23
CA GLY A 26 -25.67 21.73 9.13
C GLY A 26 -25.84 23.27 9.07
N GLY A 27 -26.69 23.75 8.16
CA GLY A 27 -26.91 25.19 7.91
C GLY A 27 -27.34 26.05 9.11
N TYR A 28 -27.75 25.45 10.23
CA TYR A 28 -28.03 26.20 11.47
C TYR A 28 -26.76 26.72 12.18
N PHE A 29 -25.60 26.10 11.95
CA PHE A 29 -24.32 26.46 12.58
C PHE A 29 -23.57 27.58 11.84
N GLU A 30 -24.19 28.18 10.83
CA GLU A 30 -23.60 29.28 10.05
C GLU A 30 -23.38 30.52 10.92
N GLU A 31 -22.16 31.07 10.86
CA GLU A 31 -21.73 32.23 11.66
C GLU A 31 -22.70 33.42 11.59
N ASN A 32 -23.36 33.63 10.45
CA ASN A 32 -24.26 34.75 10.21
C ASN A 32 -25.75 34.38 10.22
N HIS A 33 -26.12 33.23 10.79
CA HIS A 33 -27.51 32.75 10.78
C HIS A 33 -28.41 33.60 11.69
N ALA A 34 -29.01 34.65 11.13
CA ALA A 34 -29.71 35.70 11.88
C ALA A 34 -31.01 35.26 12.60
N GLN A 35 -31.60 34.13 12.22
CA GLN A 35 -32.93 33.71 12.69
C GLN A 35 -32.88 32.59 13.73
N HIS A 36 -31.84 31.76 13.69
CA HIS A 36 -31.64 30.63 14.60
C HIS A 36 -30.13 30.47 14.86
N PRO A 37 -29.50 31.33 15.68
CA PRO A 37 -28.08 31.22 15.95
C PRO A 37 -27.83 29.91 16.69
N THR A 38 -27.08 28.99 16.06
CA THR A 38 -26.70 27.72 16.67
C THR A 38 -25.19 27.61 16.74
N SER A 39 -24.67 27.16 17.87
CA SER A 39 -23.25 26.88 18.04
C SER A 39 -23.02 25.65 18.91
N VAL A 40 -21.89 24.99 18.70
CA VAL A 40 -21.38 24.01 19.65
C VAL A 40 -20.67 24.78 20.76
N LEU A 41 -21.07 24.56 22.02
CA LEU A 41 -20.43 25.12 23.20
C LEU A 41 -19.55 24.05 23.83
N ILE A 42 -18.24 24.27 23.78
CA ILE A 42 -17.23 23.46 24.46
C ILE A 42 -16.90 24.15 25.78
N THR A 43 -17.05 23.45 26.90
CA THR A 43 -16.64 23.88 28.24
C THR A 43 -15.53 22.96 28.72
N VAL A 44 -14.33 23.50 28.97
CA VAL A 44 -13.25 22.77 29.63
C VAL A 44 -13.18 23.19 31.10
N THR A 45 -12.97 22.22 31.99
CA THR A 45 -12.67 22.48 33.41
C THR A 45 -11.23 22.14 33.68
N TYR A 46 -10.53 23.04 34.36
CA TYR A 46 -9.14 22.89 34.74
C TYR A 46 -9.01 22.23 36.12
N ASP A 47 -7.79 21.82 36.47
CA ASP A 47 -7.46 21.21 37.77
C ASP A 47 -7.74 22.10 38.99
N ASP A 48 -7.69 23.42 38.85
CA ASP A 48 -8.10 24.38 39.88
C ASP A 48 -9.62 24.58 40.00
N GLY A 49 -10.40 23.89 39.15
CA GLY A 49 -11.86 23.96 39.08
C GLY A 49 -12.40 25.16 38.29
N THR A 50 -11.54 26.01 37.73
CA THR A 50 -11.97 27.08 36.82
C THR A 50 -12.34 26.50 35.47
N THR A 51 -13.17 27.23 34.71
CA THR A 51 -13.70 26.77 33.42
C THR A 51 -13.41 27.76 32.31
N HIS A 52 -13.18 27.25 31.10
CA HIS A 52 -13.13 28.04 29.88
C HIS A 52 -14.16 27.55 28.87
N GLN A 53 -14.79 28.48 28.16
CA GLN A 53 -15.84 28.19 27.19
C GLN A 53 -15.46 28.70 25.81
N GLN A 54 -15.64 27.84 24.81
CA GLN A 54 -15.44 28.16 23.40
C GLN A 54 -16.70 27.82 22.62
N GLN A 55 -17.23 28.78 21.87
CA GLN A 55 -18.32 28.55 20.92
C GLN A 55 -17.76 28.28 19.53
N VAL A 56 -18.38 27.35 18.83
CA VAL A 56 -17.96 26.89 17.51
C VAL A 56 -19.15 26.93 16.56
N THR A 57 -18.95 27.67 15.47
CA THR A 57 -19.81 27.78 14.30
C THR A 57 -19.02 27.34 13.06
N LYS A 58 -19.68 27.26 11.92
CA LYS A 58 -19.04 27.06 10.61
C LYS A 58 -19.29 28.26 9.68
N PRO A 59 -18.46 28.42 8.63
CA PRO A 59 -18.75 29.36 7.55
C PRO A 59 -20.09 29.04 6.85
N ASP A 60 -20.62 30.03 6.13
CA ASP A 60 -21.85 29.90 5.34
C ASP A 60 -21.64 28.89 4.18
N GLY A 61 -22.65 28.06 3.89
CA GLY A 61 -22.63 27.06 2.81
C GLY A 61 -22.32 25.63 3.26
N ASP A 62 -22.57 24.65 2.38
CA ASP A 62 -22.52 23.22 2.71
C ASP A 62 -21.14 22.56 2.51
N ASP A 63 -20.13 23.36 2.14
CA ASP A 63 -18.82 22.84 1.70
C ASP A 63 -17.94 22.32 2.86
N SER A 64 -18.32 22.57 4.13
CA SER A 64 -17.56 22.16 5.31
C SER A 64 -18.46 21.88 6.52
N LEU A 65 -18.85 20.62 6.71
CA LEU A 65 -19.59 20.15 7.88
C LEU A 65 -18.68 19.76 9.06
N PHE A 66 -17.40 19.54 8.76
CA PHE A 66 -16.35 19.16 9.70
C PHE A 66 -15.53 20.37 10.17
N LYS A 67 -15.12 20.37 11.45
CA LYS A 67 -14.23 21.37 12.04
C LYS A 67 -13.45 20.79 13.22
N GLU A 68 -12.17 21.14 13.26
CA GLU A 68 -11.28 20.81 14.37
C GLU A 68 -11.13 22.02 15.29
N VAL A 69 -11.14 21.76 16.60
CA VAL A 69 -10.95 22.78 17.62
C VAL A 69 -9.99 22.26 18.68
N THR A 70 -8.91 23.00 18.89
CA THR A 70 -7.92 22.71 19.94
C THR A 70 -8.08 23.72 21.07
N LEU A 71 -8.14 23.22 22.31
CA LEU A 71 -8.09 24.01 23.52
C LEU A 71 -6.85 23.63 24.32
N THR A 72 -6.09 24.63 24.74
CA THR A 72 -4.87 24.46 25.54
C THR A 72 -5.09 25.06 26.93
N ALA A 73 -4.68 24.33 27.96
CA ALA A 73 -4.69 24.81 29.33
C ALA A 73 -3.74 26.01 29.50
N PRO A 74 -4.03 26.93 30.43
CA PRO A 74 -3.05 27.92 30.87
C PRO A 74 -1.77 27.26 31.40
N ASP A 75 -0.63 27.93 31.26
CA ASP A 75 0.67 27.44 31.74
C ASP A 75 0.60 26.95 33.20
N GLY A 76 1.01 25.71 33.44
CA GLY A 76 1.02 25.10 34.77
C GLY A 76 -0.33 24.58 35.26
N SER A 77 -1.33 24.47 34.39
CA SER A 77 -2.64 23.87 34.66
C SER A 77 -2.93 22.76 33.65
N THR A 78 -3.89 21.89 33.98
CA THR A 78 -4.33 20.77 33.13
C THR A 78 -5.85 20.74 33.00
N ILE A 79 -6.34 20.26 31.86
CA ILE A 79 -7.77 20.02 31.60
C ILE A 79 -8.15 18.69 32.24
N THR A 80 -9.13 18.73 33.15
CA THR A 80 -9.65 17.55 33.87
C THR A 80 -11.05 17.14 33.40
N HIS A 81 -11.75 18.02 32.68
CA HIS A 81 -13.09 17.76 32.20
C HIS A 81 -13.38 18.50 30.89
N VAL A 82 -14.10 17.85 29.98
CA VAL A 82 -14.60 18.47 28.76
C VAL A 82 -16.09 18.19 28.63
N GLU A 83 -16.89 19.22 28.47
CA GLU A 83 -18.31 19.14 28.11
C GLU A 83 -18.53 19.80 26.75
N VAL A 84 -19.17 19.08 25.83
CA VAL A 84 -19.54 19.59 24.52
C VAL A 84 -21.05 19.57 24.40
N SER A 85 -21.67 20.72 24.12
CA SER A 85 -23.12 20.90 24.14
C SER A 85 -23.60 21.76 22.96
N THR A 86 -24.90 21.79 22.72
CA THR A 86 -25.52 22.65 21.69
C THR A 86 -26.17 23.88 22.30
N ILE A 87 -25.87 25.06 21.75
CA ILE A 87 -26.71 26.25 21.87
C ILE A 87 -27.59 26.32 20.61
N GLY A 88 -28.91 26.31 20.75
CA GLY A 88 -29.85 26.39 19.62
C GLY A 88 -30.37 25.03 19.12
N ASP A 89 -30.87 25.01 17.89
CA ASP A 89 -31.72 23.93 17.35
C ASP A 89 -30.96 22.89 16.49
N GLY A 90 -29.66 23.09 16.24
CA GLY A 90 -28.86 22.22 15.36
C GLY A 90 -28.26 21.00 16.06
N ASN A 91 -27.89 20.00 15.26
CA ASN A 91 -27.21 18.79 15.74
C ASN A 91 -25.78 18.73 15.19
N TRP A 92 -24.90 18.05 15.91
CA TRP A 92 -23.49 17.84 15.55
C TRP A 92 -23.06 16.44 15.99
N GLU A 93 -21.93 15.96 15.48
CA GLU A 93 -21.30 14.68 15.82
C GLU A 93 -19.89 14.92 16.38
N LEU A 94 -19.55 14.29 17.52
CA LEU A 94 -18.16 14.18 17.95
C LEU A 94 -17.50 13.01 17.22
N ARG A 95 -16.58 13.29 16.29
CA ARG A 95 -15.85 12.27 15.55
C ARG A 95 -14.73 11.66 16.39
N TYR A 96 -13.95 12.53 17.04
CA TYR A 96 -12.84 12.12 17.86
C TYR A 96 -12.51 13.19 18.90
N LEU A 97 -11.82 12.75 19.95
CA LEU A 97 -11.13 13.60 20.93
C LEU A 97 -9.69 13.09 21.04
N GLU A 98 -8.73 14.00 20.95
CA GLU A 98 -7.30 13.73 21.12
C GLU A 98 -6.75 14.59 22.26
N THR A 99 -5.78 14.06 23.01
CA THR A 99 -5.19 14.71 24.19
C THR A 99 -3.68 14.73 24.08
N GLN A 100 -3.03 15.86 24.36
CA GLN A 100 -1.59 15.86 24.62
C GLN A 100 -1.34 15.82 26.12
N THR A 101 -1.22 14.61 26.66
CA THR A 101 -0.68 14.43 28.01
C THR A 101 0.83 14.67 27.97
N PRO A 102 1.39 15.52 28.85
CA PRO A 102 2.84 15.61 29.00
C PRO A 102 3.38 14.23 29.39
N ASP A 103 4.57 13.90 28.88
CA ASP A 103 5.25 12.62 29.06
C ASP A 103 5.07 12.07 30.49
N ASP A 104 4.51 10.87 30.60
CA ASP A 104 4.15 10.23 31.87
C ASP A 104 5.45 10.05 32.68
N SER A 105 5.67 10.87 33.71
CA SER A 105 6.94 10.90 34.45
C SER A 105 6.71 11.07 35.93
N PHE A 106 7.61 10.49 36.74
CA PHE A 106 7.55 10.60 38.19
C PHE A 106 8.95 10.69 38.81
N ASP A 107 9.06 11.48 39.87
CA ASP A 107 10.29 11.62 40.65
C ASP A 107 10.38 10.55 41.73
N TYR A 108 11.58 10.03 41.97
CA TYR A 108 11.86 9.09 43.05
C TYR A 108 13.11 9.47 43.83
N ARG A 109 13.13 9.03 45.09
CA ARG A 109 14.29 9.05 45.98
C ARG A 109 14.40 7.70 46.67
N ALA A 110 15.61 7.19 46.80
CA ALA A 110 15.87 5.97 47.57
C ALA A 110 16.07 6.34 49.05
N VAL A 111 15.61 5.47 49.96
CA VAL A 111 15.86 5.58 51.41
C VAL A 111 16.53 4.29 51.87
N ASP A 112 17.66 4.40 52.56
CA ASP A 112 18.38 3.25 53.11
C ASP A 112 17.89 2.85 54.51
N SER A 113 18.50 1.81 55.11
CA SER A 113 18.11 1.30 56.43
C SER A 113 18.39 2.25 57.60
N ASP A 114 19.16 3.31 57.36
CA ASP A 114 19.53 4.32 58.35
C ASP A 114 18.77 5.65 58.09
N ASP A 115 17.70 5.61 57.29
CA ASP A 115 16.87 6.74 56.87
C ASP A 115 17.61 7.82 56.04
N ASN A 116 18.76 7.50 55.45
CA ASN A 116 19.43 8.43 54.53
C ASN A 116 18.70 8.45 53.18
N VAL A 117 18.52 9.65 52.62
CA VAL A 117 17.78 9.87 51.36
C VAL A 117 18.76 10.16 50.22
N SER A 118 18.57 9.56 49.05
CA SER A 118 19.34 9.87 47.84
C SER A 118 19.00 11.24 47.25
N GLU A 119 19.81 11.69 46.29
CA GLU A 119 19.40 12.73 45.35
C GLU A 119 18.15 12.30 44.56
N GLU A 120 17.33 13.26 44.17
CA GLU A 120 16.11 13.06 43.39
C GLU A 120 16.43 12.74 41.94
N GLN A 121 15.68 11.81 41.36
CA GLN A 121 15.81 11.38 39.96
C GLN A 121 14.43 11.22 39.34
N THR A 122 14.29 11.55 38.06
CA THR A 122 13.03 11.47 37.31
C THR A 122 13.03 10.23 36.42
N VAL A 123 11.94 9.47 36.44
CA VAL A 123 11.65 8.40 35.48
C VAL A 123 10.66 8.93 34.47
N THR A 124 10.98 8.84 33.18
CA THR A 124 10.06 9.13 32.08
C THR A 124 9.58 7.82 31.45
N LEU A 125 8.28 7.60 31.45
CA LEU A 125 7.60 6.55 30.71
C LEU A 125 7.37 7.08 29.30
N VAL A 126 8.14 6.57 28.35
CA VAL A 126 7.93 6.88 26.93
C VAL A 126 6.79 5.99 26.43
N GLU A 127 5.84 6.55 25.69
CA GLU A 127 4.90 5.71 24.93
C GLU A 127 5.71 4.75 24.06
N ALA A 128 5.38 3.46 24.13
CA ALA A 128 6.01 2.48 23.25
C ALA A 128 5.67 2.85 21.81
N ASP A 129 6.69 2.98 20.96
CA ASP A 129 6.53 3.14 19.53
C ASP A 129 5.71 1.94 19.01
N ASN A 130 4.41 2.15 18.80
CA ASN A 130 3.48 1.15 18.30
C ASN A 130 3.57 1.09 16.78
N GLN A 131 4.78 0.95 16.24
CA GLN A 131 4.93 0.50 14.87
C GLN A 131 4.36 -0.91 14.80
N ALA A 132 3.56 -1.17 13.76
CA ALA A 132 3.22 -2.54 13.44
C ALA A 132 4.53 -3.33 13.32
N PRO A 133 4.62 -4.54 13.91
CA PRO A 133 5.80 -5.37 13.71
C PRO A 133 5.93 -5.63 12.20
N ASP A 134 7.08 -5.30 11.62
CA ASP A 134 7.42 -5.71 10.24
C ASP A 134 7.35 -7.23 10.19
N ALA A 135 6.35 -7.75 9.50
CA ALA A 135 6.19 -9.18 9.39
C ALA A 135 7.21 -9.66 8.34
N LEU A 136 8.01 -10.68 8.68
CA LEU A 136 8.95 -11.31 7.75
C LEU A 136 8.29 -11.80 6.44
N ASN A 137 6.97 -11.95 6.45
CA ASN A 137 6.15 -12.42 5.35
C ASN A 137 5.28 -11.31 4.73
N ASP A 138 5.52 -10.03 5.04
CA ASP A 138 4.87 -8.97 4.28
C ASP A 138 5.27 -9.10 2.80
N PRO A 139 4.30 -9.07 1.85
CA PRO A 139 4.60 -9.19 0.44
C PRO A 139 5.53 -8.06 0.00
N VAL A 140 6.82 -8.36 -0.14
CA VAL A 140 7.76 -7.44 -0.76
C VAL A 140 7.54 -7.49 -2.27
N GLY A 141 7.39 -6.33 -2.89
CA GLY A 141 7.31 -6.23 -4.35
C GLY A 141 8.44 -7.00 -5.01
N PHE A 142 8.09 -7.90 -5.93
CA PHE A 142 9.03 -8.67 -6.72
C PHE A 142 8.78 -8.36 -8.19
N SER A 143 9.82 -7.93 -8.89
CA SER A 143 9.78 -7.63 -10.31
C SER A 143 11.06 -8.15 -10.95
N VAL A 144 10.93 -8.62 -12.18
CA VAL A 144 12.05 -9.06 -13.03
C VAL A 144 11.84 -8.42 -14.40
N ALA A 145 12.92 -7.90 -14.99
CA ALA A 145 12.87 -7.28 -16.31
C ALA A 145 14.04 -7.76 -17.18
N LEU A 146 13.74 -8.40 -18.32
CA LEU A 146 14.72 -9.04 -19.20
C LEU A 146 14.57 -8.53 -20.65
N GLY A 147 15.69 -8.50 -21.38
CA GLY A 147 15.71 -8.19 -22.80
C GLY A 147 15.23 -6.77 -23.11
N SER A 148 14.34 -6.64 -24.09
CA SER A 148 13.73 -5.35 -24.48
C SER A 148 12.86 -4.73 -23.39
N LEU A 149 12.42 -5.52 -22.41
CA LEU A 149 11.58 -5.06 -21.31
C LEU A 149 12.41 -4.58 -20.10
N ASN A 150 13.74 -4.68 -20.15
CA ASN A 150 14.60 -4.13 -19.11
C ASN A 150 14.46 -2.59 -19.04
N ASP A 151 14.37 -2.03 -17.83
CA ASP A 151 14.14 -0.60 -17.59
C ASP A 151 15.16 0.32 -18.27
N GLU A 152 16.39 -0.16 -18.48
CA GLU A 152 17.46 0.57 -19.16
C GLU A 152 17.44 0.40 -20.68
N ASN A 153 16.52 -0.42 -21.21
CA ASN A 153 16.42 -0.80 -22.63
C ASN A 153 17.77 -1.25 -23.23
N ASN A 154 18.62 -1.84 -22.39
CA ASN A 154 19.98 -2.24 -22.75
C ASN A 154 20.05 -3.65 -23.37
N PHE A 155 18.90 -4.33 -23.52
CA PHE A 155 18.77 -5.70 -24.00
C PHE A 155 19.54 -6.72 -23.15
N GLU A 156 19.75 -6.45 -21.87
CA GLU A 156 20.36 -7.39 -20.95
C GLU A 156 19.38 -8.48 -20.55
N TRP A 157 19.86 -9.72 -20.61
CA TRP A 157 19.11 -10.93 -20.27
C TRP A 157 19.57 -11.50 -18.93
N GLN A 158 19.90 -10.61 -17.99
CA GLN A 158 20.35 -10.96 -16.64
C GLN A 158 19.53 -10.15 -15.63
N ASP A 159 18.96 -10.85 -14.65
CA ASP A 159 18.30 -10.26 -13.49
C ASP A 159 18.60 -11.19 -12.30
N SER A 160 18.89 -10.62 -11.13
CA SER A 160 19.19 -11.42 -9.93
C SER A 160 18.04 -12.31 -9.48
N GLY A 161 16.80 -11.98 -9.84
CA GLY A 161 15.60 -12.73 -9.48
C GLY A 161 15.15 -13.74 -10.54
N ALA A 162 15.91 -13.95 -11.62
CA ALA A 162 15.52 -14.88 -12.68
C ALA A 162 16.68 -15.65 -13.31
N GLY A 163 16.44 -16.94 -13.54
CA GLY A 163 17.29 -17.82 -14.34
C GLY A 163 16.69 -18.04 -15.72
N ILE A 164 17.52 -18.02 -16.77
CA ILE A 164 17.12 -18.40 -18.13
C ILE A 164 17.80 -19.69 -18.56
N SER A 165 17.08 -20.54 -19.26
CA SER A 165 17.62 -21.77 -19.83
C SER A 165 16.93 -22.14 -21.14
N ALA A 166 17.62 -22.93 -21.95
CA ALA A 166 17.09 -23.47 -23.19
C ALA A 166 17.14 -24.99 -23.14
N SER A 167 16.13 -25.66 -23.69
CA SER A 167 16.11 -27.11 -23.77
C SER A 167 15.31 -27.62 -24.96
N TYR A 168 15.57 -28.87 -25.34
CA TYR A 168 14.80 -29.63 -26.33
C TYR A 168 14.77 -31.10 -25.90
N GLN A 169 13.60 -31.73 -25.90
CA GLN A 169 13.42 -33.12 -25.45
C GLN A 169 14.07 -33.41 -24.08
N ASN A 170 13.88 -32.49 -23.11
CA ASN A 170 14.46 -32.55 -21.77
C ASN A 170 16.00 -32.55 -21.72
N SER A 171 16.67 -32.22 -22.82
CA SER A 171 18.12 -32.02 -22.88
C SER A 171 18.43 -30.54 -22.94
N ASN A 172 19.35 -30.08 -22.09
CA ASN A 172 19.79 -28.69 -22.10
C ASN A 172 20.42 -28.33 -23.45
N ARG A 173 20.11 -27.14 -23.94
CA ARG A 173 20.66 -26.52 -25.14
C ARG A 173 21.30 -25.20 -24.75
N ASP A 174 22.22 -24.72 -25.58
CA ASP A 174 22.77 -23.38 -25.38
C ASP A 174 21.73 -22.33 -25.81
N ILE A 175 21.87 -21.13 -25.27
CA ILE A 175 21.07 -19.98 -25.71
C ILE A 175 21.81 -19.31 -26.87
N THR A 176 21.12 -19.09 -27.99
CA THR A 176 21.65 -18.30 -29.11
C THR A 176 21.38 -16.82 -28.92
N GLU A 177 22.30 -16.00 -29.42
CA GLU A 177 22.20 -14.55 -29.35
C GLU A 177 22.28 -13.95 -30.75
N SER A 178 21.36 -13.05 -31.08
CA SER A 178 21.41 -12.28 -32.33
C SER A 178 20.82 -10.91 -32.10
N GLY A 179 21.68 -9.92 -31.86
CA GLY A 179 21.26 -8.61 -31.39
C GLY A 179 20.71 -8.69 -29.96
N GLY A 180 19.56 -8.07 -29.73
CA GLY A 180 18.83 -8.15 -28.46
C GLY A 180 18.07 -9.46 -28.25
N ASP A 181 17.93 -10.29 -29.30
CA ASP A 181 17.08 -11.47 -29.28
C ASP A 181 17.81 -12.68 -28.64
N ARG A 182 17.04 -13.54 -27.97
CA ARG A 182 17.50 -14.83 -27.44
C ARG A 182 16.66 -15.96 -28.00
N GLY A 183 17.30 -17.10 -28.27
CA GLY A 183 16.66 -18.30 -28.80
C GLY A 183 17.35 -19.56 -28.32
N VAL A 184 16.85 -20.71 -28.80
CA VAL A 184 17.42 -22.02 -28.48
C VAL A 184 18.44 -22.42 -29.56
N SER A 185 19.60 -22.95 -29.16
CA SER A 185 20.61 -23.43 -30.10
C SER A 185 20.33 -24.86 -30.55
N GLY A 186 20.62 -25.13 -31.82
CA GLY A 186 20.68 -26.46 -32.38
C GLY A 186 20.14 -26.52 -33.79
N ASP A 187 20.33 -27.68 -34.41
CA ASP A 187 19.82 -28.00 -35.74
C ASP A 187 19.32 -29.43 -35.68
N GLU A 188 18.00 -29.58 -35.60
CA GLU A 188 17.32 -30.87 -35.50
C GLU A 188 16.07 -30.81 -36.36
N ASN A 189 15.66 -31.95 -36.91
CA ASN A 189 14.45 -32.09 -37.75
C ASN A 189 14.49 -31.43 -39.14
N GLY A 190 15.68 -31.04 -39.64
CA GLY A 190 15.92 -30.82 -41.08
C GLY A 190 15.32 -29.55 -41.69
N GLY A 191 15.23 -28.48 -40.92
CA GLY A 191 14.74 -27.17 -41.35
C GLY A 191 15.77 -26.33 -42.14
N PRO A 192 15.33 -25.25 -42.82
CA PRO A 192 16.22 -24.25 -43.38
C PRO A 192 16.90 -23.45 -42.27
N GLY A 193 18.23 -23.46 -42.24
CA GLY A 193 19.00 -22.78 -41.19
C GLY A 193 19.08 -23.63 -39.91
N ALA A 194 20.21 -23.52 -39.20
CA ALA A 194 20.49 -24.30 -38.00
C ALA A 194 19.53 -23.91 -36.85
N GLN A 195 18.31 -24.43 -36.88
CA GLN A 195 17.23 -24.19 -35.92
C GLN A 195 16.54 -25.52 -35.56
N ILE A 196 16.02 -25.62 -34.33
CA ILE A 196 15.25 -26.78 -33.88
C ILE A 196 13.77 -26.54 -34.18
N GLN A 197 13.21 -27.30 -35.10
CA GLN A 197 11.78 -27.20 -35.40
C GLN A 197 10.91 -28.07 -34.48
N PHE A 198 9.62 -27.75 -34.41
CA PHE A 198 8.61 -28.60 -33.81
C PHE A 198 8.64 -30.00 -34.45
N ASN A 199 8.86 -31.02 -33.62
CA ASN A 199 8.83 -32.41 -34.04
C ASN A 199 7.39 -32.91 -34.02
N ARG A 200 6.80 -33.11 -35.21
CA ARG A 200 5.42 -33.56 -35.36
C ARG A 200 5.17 -35.00 -34.87
N GLU A 201 6.19 -35.84 -34.86
CA GLU A 201 6.07 -37.25 -34.45
C GLU A 201 6.01 -37.37 -32.92
N THR A 202 6.82 -36.57 -32.21
CA THR A 202 6.90 -36.61 -30.75
C THR A 202 6.06 -35.53 -30.06
N GLY A 203 5.66 -34.48 -30.79
CA GLY A 203 4.98 -33.31 -30.24
C GLY A 203 5.90 -32.36 -29.47
N GLU A 204 7.22 -32.52 -29.60
CA GLU A 204 8.24 -31.76 -28.85
C GLU A 204 8.69 -30.53 -29.63
N SER A 205 8.86 -29.41 -28.93
CA SER A 205 9.39 -28.16 -29.48
C SER A 205 10.62 -27.72 -28.69
N GLU A 206 11.41 -26.81 -29.27
CA GLU A 206 12.37 -26.05 -28.47
C GLU A 206 11.66 -25.28 -27.34
N GLN A 207 12.33 -25.19 -26.20
CA GLN A 207 11.82 -24.55 -25.00
C GLN A 207 12.80 -23.49 -24.53
N PHE A 208 12.35 -22.25 -24.45
CA PHE A 208 13.02 -21.18 -23.72
C PHE A 208 12.32 -20.99 -22.38
N LYS A 209 13.04 -21.19 -21.29
CA LYS A 209 12.49 -21.20 -19.93
C LYS A 209 13.04 -20.04 -19.13
N ILE A 210 12.14 -19.32 -18.46
CA ILE A 210 12.45 -18.28 -17.47
C ILE A 210 11.95 -18.81 -16.13
N GLU A 211 12.86 -18.99 -15.18
CA GLU A 211 12.58 -19.41 -13.80
C GLU A 211 12.72 -18.18 -12.90
N LEU A 212 11.67 -17.87 -12.13
CA LEU A 212 11.65 -16.74 -11.22
C LEU A 212 11.91 -17.23 -9.79
N ASP A 213 12.68 -16.47 -9.02
CA ASP A 213 12.97 -16.79 -7.61
C ASP A 213 11.73 -16.71 -6.72
N LYS A 214 10.72 -15.94 -7.13
CA LYS A 214 9.46 -15.76 -6.43
C LYS A 214 8.29 -15.83 -7.41
N PRO A 215 7.10 -16.26 -6.95
CA PRO A 215 5.90 -16.21 -7.77
C PRO A 215 5.53 -14.77 -8.13
N VAL A 216 4.94 -14.60 -9.31
CA VAL A 216 4.41 -13.33 -9.82
C VAL A 216 2.93 -13.49 -10.14
N THR A 217 2.17 -12.41 -9.98
CA THR A 217 0.73 -12.36 -10.24
C THR A 217 0.41 -11.91 -11.67
N ASN A 218 1.36 -11.29 -12.37
CA ASN A 218 1.25 -10.90 -13.76
C ASN A 218 2.63 -10.97 -14.44
N PHE A 219 2.65 -11.07 -15.77
CA PHE A 219 3.86 -10.94 -16.57
C PHE A 219 3.54 -10.52 -18.01
N SER A 220 4.56 -9.99 -18.68
CA SER A 220 4.53 -9.72 -20.11
C SER A 220 5.77 -10.32 -20.78
N PHE A 221 5.65 -10.72 -22.04
CA PHE A 221 6.80 -11.14 -22.83
C PHE A 221 6.64 -10.73 -24.30
N GLU A 222 7.78 -10.60 -24.97
CA GLU A 222 7.85 -10.26 -26.38
C GLU A 222 8.48 -11.40 -27.16
N VAL A 223 7.89 -11.73 -28.30
CA VAL A 223 8.42 -12.71 -29.24
C VAL A 223 8.81 -11.96 -30.50
N ALA A 224 10.04 -12.18 -30.97
CA ALA A 224 10.54 -11.67 -32.23
C ALA A 224 10.68 -12.81 -33.26
N ARG A 225 10.80 -12.44 -34.53
CA ARG A 225 10.95 -13.33 -35.68
C ARG A 225 9.79 -14.31 -35.86
N LEU A 226 8.56 -13.81 -35.67
CA LEU A 226 7.33 -14.58 -35.85
C LEU A 226 6.75 -14.32 -37.26
N PHE A 227 7.01 -15.21 -38.21
CA PHE A 227 6.73 -14.99 -39.64
C PHE A 227 5.31 -15.37 -40.06
N LYS A 228 4.62 -14.39 -40.68
CA LYS A 228 3.32 -14.61 -41.32
C LYS A 228 3.50 -15.38 -42.63
N ASP A 229 2.67 -16.39 -42.84
CA ASP A 229 2.62 -17.22 -44.05
C ASP A 229 3.93 -17.96 -44.38
N GLU A 230 4.77 -18.23 -43.38
CA GLU A 230 6.05 -18.93 -43.57
C GLU A 230 5.85 -20.35 -44.10
N GLY A 231 4.81 -21.04 -43.62
CA GLY A 231 4.41 -22.36 -44.08
C GLY A 231 3.48 -22.34 -45.31
N GLY A 232 3.30 -21.19 -45.96
CA GLY A 232 2.35 -20.96 -47.06
C GLY A 232 1.15 -20.10 -46.66
N THR A 233 0.25 -19.85 -47.62
CA THR A 233 -0.95 -19.02 -47.41
C THR A 233 -1.79 -19.52 -46.23
N ASP A 234 -2.08 -18.62 -45.28
CA ASP A 234 -2.82 -18.88 -44.04
C ASP A 234 -2.12 -19.90 -43.10
N ASN A 235 -0.81 -20.09 -43.27
CA ASN A 235 0.01 -20.97 -42.43
C ASN A 235 1.13 -20.16 -41.78
N HIS A 236 0.80 -19.59 -40.63
CA HIS A 236 1.65 -18.67 -39.88
C HIS A 236 2.54 -19.42 -38.89
N GLU A 237 3.72 -18.87 -38.58
CA GLU A 237 4.46 -19.32 -37.42
C GLU A 237 3.67 -19.04 -36.14
N GLN A 238 3.72 -20.00 -35.23
CA GLN A 238 3.03 -19.95 -33.96
C GLN A 238 3.86 -20.67 -32.90
N GLY A 239 3.66 -20.29 -31.65
CA GLY A 239 4.19 -21.00 -30.51
C GLY A 239 3.24 -20.97 -29.34
N LYS A 240 3.62 -21.66 -28.27
CA LYS A 240 2.82 -21.83 -27.07
C LYS A 240 3.63 -21.40 -25.86
N TRP A 241 2.99 -20.72 -24.92
CA TRP A 241 3.54 -20.47 -23.60
C TRP A 241 2.73 -21.21 -22.53
N VAL A 242 3.39 -21.57 -21.43
CA VAL A 242 2.77 -22.17 -20.26
C VAL A 242 3.43 -21.58 -19.01
N ALA A 243 2.63 -21.02 -18.11
CA ALA A 243 3.09 -20.56 -16.81
C ALA A 243 2.90 -21.66 -15.76
N TYR A 244 3.89 -21.81 -14.88
CA TYR A 244 3.90 -22.82 -13.82
C TYR A 244 4.02 -22.17 -12.44
N LEU A 245 3.28 -22.68 -11.47
CA LEU A 245 3.46 -22.42 -10.04
C LEU A 245 3.73 -23.74 -9.34
N ASP A 246 4.89 -23.85 -8.68
CA ASP A 246 5.33 -25.08 -8.00
C ASP A 246 5.24 -26.34 -8.88
N GLY A 247 5.59 -26.20 -10.16
CA GLY A 247 5.56 -27.28 -11.15
C GLY A 247 4.17 -27.61 -11.72
N ASN A 248 3.11 -26.95 -11.25
CA ASN A 248 1.76 -27.11 -11.80
C ASN A 248 1.49 -26.03 -12.85
N ALA A 249 0.97 -26.42 -14.02
CA ALA A 249 0.56 -25.46 -15.03
C ALA A 249 -0.66 -24.67 -14.54
N VAL A 250 -0.53 -23.34 -14.46
CA VAL A 250 -1.58 -22.43 -13.96
C VAL A 250 -2.19 -21.57 -15.07
N ALA A 251 -1.45 -21.32 -16.14
CA ALA A 251 -1.95 -20.61 -17.31
C ALA A 251 -1.21 -21.06 -18.58
N SER A 252 -1.84 -20.90 -19.74
CA SER A 252 -1.20 -21.16 -21.03
C SER A 252 -1.89 -20.38 -22.15
N GLY A 253 -1.17 -20.12 -23.23
CA GLY A 253 -1.73 -19.48 -24.41
C GLY A 253 -0.89 -19.70 -25.65
N MET A 254 -1.39 -19.19 -26.77
CA MET A 254 -0.71 -19.23 -28.06
C MET A 254 -0.23 -17.84 -28.44
N PHE A 255 0.92 -17.77 -29.09
CA PHE A 255 1.38 -16.59 -29.82
C PHE A 255 1.47 -16.93 -31.31
N VAL A 256 1.01 -16.02 -32.17
CA VAL A 256 0.88 -16.23 -33.62
C VAL A 256 1.32 -14.97 -34.37
N ALA A 257 1.91 -15.15 -35.56
CA ALA A 257 2.27 -14.03 -36.44
C ALA A 257 1.02 -13.30 -36.96
N ASN A 258 0.45 -12.40 -36.15
CA ASN A 258 -0.80 -11.71 -36.49
C ASN A 258 -0.58 -10.50 -37.43
N ASP A 259 0.51 -9.77 -37.22
CA ASP A 259 0.87 -8.57 -37.99
C ASP A 259 2.25 -8.75 -38.63
N GLY A 260 2.42 -8.35 -39.89
CA GLY A 260 3.63 -8.57 -40.71
C GLY A 260 4.92 -7.87 -40.24
N LYS A 261 5.01 -7.49 -38.97
CA LYS A 261 6.20 -6.93 -38.31
C LYS A 261 7.17 -7.98 -37.78
N HIS A 262 6.81 -9.26 -37.86
CA HIS A 262 7.60 -10.37 -37.34
C HIS A 262 7.85 -10.31 -35.83
N SER A 263 6.89 -9.78 -35.06
CA SER A 263 6.97 -9.72 -33.59
C SER A 263 5.59 -9.69 -32.94
N GLY A 264 5.51 -9.93 -31.64
CA GLY A 264 4.30 -9.78 -30.84
C GLY A 264 4.58 -9.62 -29.35
N THR A 265 3.74 -8.86 -28.66
CA THR A 265 3.78 -8.64 -27.21
C THR A 265 2.58 -9.31 -26.58
N TYR A 266 2.80 -10.06 -25.50
CA TYR A 266 1.78 -10.84 -24.81
C TYR A 266 1.82 -10.49 -23.34
N HIS A 267 0.63 -10.50 -22.72
CA HIS A 267 0.44 -10.17 -21.32
C HIS A 267 -0.44 -11.22 -20.66
N PHE A 268 -0.18 -11.46 -19.39
CA PHE A 268 -0.98 -12.28 -18.50
C PHE A 268 -1.10 -11.57 -17.16
N ASP A 269 -2.32 -11.45 -16.66
CA ASP A 269 -2.64 -11.05 -15.29
C ASP A 269 -3.50 -12.15 -14.64
N GLU A 270 -3.21 -12.54 -13.40
CA GLU A 270 -4.02 -13.54 -12.69
C GLU A 270 -5.49 -13.11 -12.55
N ASN A 271 -5.76 -11.80 -12.54
CA ASN A 271 -7.12 -11.27 -12.48
C ASN A 271 -7.91 -11.52 -13.78
N ASP A 272 -7.24 -11.78 -14.90
CA ASP A 272 -7.89 -12.14 -16.17
C ASP A 272 -8.50 -13.56 -16.13
N LEU A 273 -8.23 -14.34 -15.09
CA LEU A 273 -8.79 -15.68 -14.89
C LEU A 273 -10.15 -15.70 -14.19
N ASN A 274 -10.66 -14.54 -13.73
CA ASN A 274 -11.91 -14.42 -12.97
C ASN A 274 -13.12 -14.00 -13.81
#